data_AF-A0A8I1ATH7-F1
#
_entry.id   AF-A0A8I1ATH7-F1
#
_cell.length_a   1.000
_cell.length_b   1.000
_cell.length_c   1.000
_cell.angle_alpha   90.00
_cell.angle_beta   90.00
_cell.angle_gamma   90.00
#
_symmetry.space_group_name_H-M   'P 1'
#
loop_
_entity.id
_entity.type
_entity.pdbx_description
1 polymer ?
#
loop_
_entity_poly.entity_id
_entity_poly.type
_entity_poly.pdbx_seq_one_letter_code
_entity_poly.pdbx_strand_id
1 'polypeptide(L)'
;MLPLLGLGTIVVLLAAILSKRMSPLVALIIVPIAASLIGGFGLHTSKFVVDGLKGLAPVVGMFVFAILYFGTITDAGMLDPIIDRILRAVGTRPTRIVMGTTLLALLIHLDGSGAVCFLVTIPAVLPLYDRLKMDRRVLAAAVSMAAGINFLPWTGPMIRASASLHLPVSALFNPLIPVQAIGLVFVFGAAYWLGRREEKRLGLSRDDASIPLPTRELTPDEQALRRPRLFWFNLVLTLVVLGTMVVMGEKIPPAIMFMVGLCIALMVNYPDVDMQRKRIDAHARAALMMAGILLAAGVFTGIMQGSGMLKAMAQAAVGFVPPSMAGHIPVALGLASMPLSMLFDPDSFYFGVLPVIAEVAGQLGVPAVQVGQAALLGQMTTGFPVSPLTPATFLVVGLCGIELAEHQKFTFPLLFGASIVMTVACVVLGIF
;
A
#
# COMPACT_ATOMS: atom_id res chain seq x y z
N MET A 1 -9.31 25.74 -24.89
CA MET A 1 -7.89 25.85 -24.48
C MET A 1 -7.59 25.04 -23.21
N LEU A 2 -8.27 25.27 -22.08
CA LEU A 2 -8.00 24.57 -20.81
C LEU A 2 -8.12 23.03 -20.84
N PRO A 3 -9.11 22.40 -21.52
CA PRO A 3 -9.17 20.93 -21.60
C PRO A 3 -7.94 20.32 -22.28
N LEU A 4 -7.46 20.95 -23.36
CA LEU A 4 -6.27 20.52 -24.09
C LEU A 4 -4.99 20.75 -23.29
N LEU A 5 -4.90 21.87 -22.57
CA LEU A 5 -3.77 22.16 -21.70
C LEU A 5 -3.70 21.15 -20.53
N GLY A 6 -4.82 20.87 -19.88
CA GLY A 6 -4.90 19.85 -18.84
C GLY A 6 -4.51 18.46 -19.36
N LEU A 7 -5.07 18.05 -20.50
CA LEU A 7 -4.74 16.76 -21.13
C LEU A 7 -3.26 16.68 -21.49
N GLY A 8 -2.71 17.73 -22.12
CA GLY A 8 -1.30 17.83 -22.44
C GLY A 8 -0.41 17.75 -21.21
N THR A 9 -0.81 18.39 -20.11
CA THR A 9 -0.09 18.33 -18.82
C THR A 9 0.01 16.91 -18.30
N ILE A 10 -1.10 16.15 -18.34
CA ILE A 10 -1.14 14.76 -17.89
C ILE A 10 -0.34 13.85 -18.82
N VAL A 11 -0.48 14.01 -20.14
CA VAL A 11 0.30 13.23 -21.11
C VAL A 11 1.79 13.47 -20.93
N VAL A 12 2.22 14.72 -20.76
CA VAL A 12 3.63 15.06 -20.50
C VAL A 12 4.10 14.51 -19.16
N LEU A 13 3.29 14.62 -18.10
CA LEU A 13 3.59 14.06 -16.78
C LEU A 13 3.81 12.54 -16.87
N LEU A 14 2.84 11.82 -17.44
CA LEU A 14 2.88 10.37 -17.59
C LEU A 14 4.06 9.96 -18.47
N ALA A 15 4.28 10.63 -19.61
CA ALA A 15 5.41 10.34 -20.47
C ALA A 15 6.75 10.55 -19.76
N ALA A 16 6.89 11.62 -18.96
CA ALA A 16 8.13 11.91 -18.22
C ALA A 16 8.43 10.85 -17.14
N ILE A 17 7.41 10.40 -16.40
CA ILE A 17 7.55 9.40 -15.34
C ILE A 17 7.77 8.01 -15.94
N LEU A 18 6.90 7.57 -16.86
CA LEU A 18 6.96 6.22 -17.44
C LEU A 18 8.20 5.99 -18.29
N SER A 19 8.71 7.04 -18.96
CA SER A 19 10.00 6.96 -19.68
C SER A 19 11.23 6.99 -18.76
N LYS A 20 11.04 7.14 -17.45
CA LYS A 20 12.10 7.26 -16.43
C LYS A 20 13.08 8.41 -16.69
N ARG A 21 12.67 9.43 -17.46
CA ARG A 21 13.48 10.64 -17.73
C ARG A 21 13.45 11.62 -16.57
N MET A 22 12.39 11.60 -15.77
CA MET A 22 12.25 12.42 -14.57
C MET A 22 11.79 11.56 -13.40
N SER A 23 12.23 11.89 -12.18
CA SER A 23 11.62 11.31 -10.98
C SER A 23 10.20 11.85 -10.80
N PRO A 24 9.29 11.10 -10.16
CA PRO A 24 7.92 11.56 -9.90
C PRO A 24 7.88 12.90 -9.17
N LEU A 25 8.75 13.10 -8.17
CA LEU A 25 8.86 14.36 -7.43
C LEU A 25 9.11 15.56 -8.36
N VAL A 26 10.07 15.45 -9.27
CA VAL A 26 10.41 16.55 -10.18
C VAL A 26 9.29 16.77 -11.20
N ALA A 27 8.73 15.69 -11.74
CA ALA A 27 7.68 15.75 -12.75
C ALA A 27 6.39 16.39 -12.18
N LEU A 28 5.98 15.99 -10.97
CA LEU A 28 4.80 16.52 -10.28
C LEU A 28 4.93 18.00 -9.87
N ILE A 29 6.14 18.56 -9.85
CA ILE A 29 6.35 19.99 -9.58
C ILE A 29 6.46 20.78 -10.88
N ILE A 30 7.40 20.41 -11.74
CA ILE A 30 7.80 21.25 -12.88
C ILE A 30 6.75 21.23 -14.00
N VAL A 31 6.18 20.07 -14.31
CA VAL A 31 5.20 19.93 -15.41
C VAL A 31 3.95 20.79 -15.17
N PRO A 32 3.25 20.70 -14.01
CA PRO A 32 2.06 21.53 -13.78
C PRO A 32 2.41 23.02 -13.63
N ILE A 33 3.56 23.39 -13.06
CA ILE A 33 3.98 24.80 -13.01
C ILE A 33 4.15 25.36 -14.42
N ALA A 34 4.86 24.64 -15.30
CA ALA A 34 5.03 25.05 -16.69
C ALA A 34 3.67 25.18 -17.41
N ALA A 35 2.77 24.20 -17.23
CA ALA A 35 1.43 24.25 -17.81
C ALA A 35 0.61 25.44 -17.29
N SER A 36 0.66 25.74 -16.00
CA SER A 36 -0.01 26.90 -15.40
C SER A 36 0.51 28.22 -15.98
N LEU A 37 1.82 28.35 -16.16
CA LEU A 37 2.42 29.54 -16.75
C LEU A 37 2.03 29.68 -18.24
N ILE A 38 2.07 28.59 -19.00
CA ILE A 38 1.62 28.55 -20.41
C ILE A 38 0.12 28.89 -20.52
N GLY A 39 -0.68 28.46 -19.54
CA GLY A 39 -2.11 28.76 -19.45
C GLY A 39 -2.44 30.22 -19.11
N GLY A 40 -1.45 31.07 -18.87
CA GLY A 40 -1.63 32.50 -18.60
C GLY A 40 -1.95 32.82 -17.14
N PHE A 41 -1.80 31.87 -16.21
CA PHE A 41 -2.14 32.10 -14.79
C PHE A 41 -1.10 32.94 -14.03
N GLY A 42 0.11 33.11 -14.56
CA GLY A 42 1.14 33.98 -14.00
C GLY A 42 1.38 33.73 -12.51
N LEU A 43 1.28 34.80 -11.70
CA LEU A 43 1.50 34.74 -10.24
C LEU A 43 0.44 33.93 -9.48
N HIS A 44 -0.77 33.71 -10.03
CA HIS A 44 -1.78 32.86 -9.39
C HIS A 44 -1.31 31.41 -9.22
N THR A 45 -0.34 30.96 -10.04
CA THR A 45 0.32 29.66 -9.89
C THR A 45 0.85 29.46 -8.47
N SER A 46 1.43 30.49 -7.85
CA SER A 46 1.96 30.41 -6.48
C SER A 46 0.86 30.13 -5.45
N LYS A 47 -0.33 30.72 -5.63
CA LYS A 47 -1.48 30.47 -4.76
C LYS A 47 -1.97 29.03 -4.90
N PHE A 48 -2.10 28.53 -6.13
CA PHE A 48 -2.51 27.15 -6.38
C PHE A 48 -1.54 26.14 -5.74
N VAL A 49 -0.23 26.41 -5.85
CA VAL A 49 0.82 25.61 -5.20
C VAL A 49 0.64 25.59 -3.68
N VAL A 50 0.54 26.76 -3.05
CA VAL A 50 0.45 26.88 -1.58
C VAL A 50 -0.84 26.24 -1.05
N ASP A 51 -1.96 26.43 -1.74
CA ASP A 51 -3.23 25.84 -1.35
C ASP A 51 -3.20 24.31 -1.46
N GLY A 52 -2.59 23.76 -2.52
CA GLY A 52 -2.35 22.33 -2.66
C GLY A 52 -1.46 21.74 -1.57
N LEU A 53 -0.36 22.42 -1.22
CA LEU A 53 0.52 22.01 -0.12
C LEU A 53 -0.19 21.98 1.24
N LYS A 54 -0.99 23.01 1.53
CA LYS A 54 -1.79 23.08 2.77
C LYS A 54 -2.80 21.93 2.85
N GLY A 55 -3.46 21.62 1.74
CA GLY A 55 -4.44 20.54 1.68
C GLY A 55 -3.85 19.15 1.99
N LEU A 56 -2.57 18.93 1.68
CA LEU A 56 -1.91 17.64 1.90
C LEU A 56 -1.14 17.51 3.21
N ALA A 57 -0.91 18.61 3.93
CA ALA A 57 -0.14 18.58 5.18
C ALA A 57 -0.61 17.52 6.19
N PRO A 58 -1.92 17.31 6.44
CA PRO A 58 -2.37 16.26 7.37
C PRO A 58 -2.00 14.84 6.91
N VAL A 59 -2.12 14.57 5.61
CA VAL A 59 -1.82 13.26 5.01
C VAL A 59 -0.32 12.98 5.04
N VAL A 60 0.49 13.99 4.72
CA VAL A 60 1.96 13.93 4.81
C VAL A 60 2.39 13.65 6.25
N GLY A 61 1.83 14.38 7.22
CA GLY A 61 2.12 14.19 8.64
C GLY A 61 1.79 12.77 9.09
N MET A 62 0.60 12.26 8.74
CA MET A 62 0.22 10.88 9.06
C MET A 62 1.21 9.87 8.50
N PHE A 63 1.61 9.99 7.23
CA PHE A 63 2.54 9.06 6.60
C PHE A 63 3.90 9.03 7.32
N VAL A 64 4.47 10.21 7.58
CA VAL A 64 5.77 10.35 8.26
C VAL A 64 5.73 9.72 9.64
N PHE A 65 4.74 10.08 10.46
CA PHE A 65 4.65 9.57 11.82
C PHE A 65 4.29 8.09 11.88
N ALA A 66 3.50 7.57 10.93
CA ALA A 66 3.23 6.14 10.84
C ALA A 66 4.51 5.34 10.55
N ILE A 67 5.33 5.78 9.58
CA ILE A 67 6.62 5.13 9.29
C ILE A 67 7.52 5.12 10.52
N LEU A 68 7.69 6.29 11.16
CA LEU A 68 8.54 6.40 12.34
C LEU A 68 8.01 5.53 13.48
N TYR A 69 6.68 5.51 13.70
CA TYR A 69 6.04 4.71 14.75
C TYR A 69 6.27 3.22 14.53
N PHE A 70 5.88 2.69 13.38
CA PHE A 70 6.04 1.26 13.10
C PHE A 70 7.51 0.86 12.99
N GLY A 71 8.37 1.72 12.44
CA GLY A 71 9.81 1.50 12.45
C GLY A 71 10.37 1.35 13.87
N THR A 72 9.94 2.23 14.79
CA THR A 72 10.34 2.17 16.22
C THR A 72 9.83 0.91 16.91
N ILE A 73 8.58 0.52 16.67
CA ILE A 73 7.98 -0.69 17.27
C ILE A 73 8.62 -1.98 16.71
N THR A 74 8.96 -1.98 15.41
CA THR A 74 9.69 -3.06 14.76
C THR A 74 11.12 -3.15 15.30
N ASP A 75 11.82 -2.03 15.48
CA ASP A 75 13.15 -2.00 16.11
C ASP A 75 13.11 -2.56 17.53
N ALA A 76 12.06 -2.25 18.29
CA ALA A 76 11.85 -2.78 19.63
C ALA A 76 11.57 -4.30 19.66
N GLY A 77 11.29 -4.92 18.51
CA GLY A 77 11.10 -6.37 18.39
C GLY A 77 9.71 -6.86 18.79
N MET A 78 8.68 -6.02 18.70
CA MET A 78 7.31 -6.44 19.02
C MET A 78 6.88 -7.64 18.16
N LEU A 79 7.34 -7.71 16.91
CA LEU A 79 6.98 -8.81 16.00
C LEU A 79 7.68 -10.13 16.35
N ASP A 80 8.84 -10.11 17.01
CA ASP A 80 9.70 -11.30 17.18
C ASP A 80 8.96 -12.48 17.86
N PRO A 81 8.28 -12.30 19.02
CA PRO A 81 7.57 -13.40 19.68
C PRO A 81 6.39 -13.95 18.85
N ILE A 82 5.80 -13.11 18.00
CA ILE A 82 4.70 -13.49 17.10
C ILE A 82 5.25 -14.37 15.99
N ILE A 83 6.36 -13.96 15.37
CA ILE A 83 7.07 -14.71 14.33
C ILE A 83 7.47 -16.10 14.87
N ASP A 84 8.14 -16.15 16.03
CA ASP A 84 8.62 -17.40 16.62
C ASP A 84 7.48 -18.35 16.97
N ARG A 85 6.31 -17.83 17.36
CA ARG A 85 5.14 -18.65 17.66
C ARG A 85 4.52 -19.21 16.37
N ILE A 86 4.45 -18.42 15.30
CA ILE A 86 3.97 -18.88 14.00
C ILE A 86 4.89 -19.95 13.44
N LEU A 87 6.20 -19.71 13.41
CA LEU A 87 7.19 -20.69 12.93
C LEU A 87 7.15 -22.00 13.73
N ARG A 88 6.85 -21.94 15.05
CA ARG A 88 6.63 -23.14 15.86
C ARG A 88 5.32 -23.87 15.55
N ALA A 89 4.25 -23.14 15.22
CA ALA A 89 2.94 -23.72 14.99
C ALA A 89 2.77 -24.37 13.60
N VAL A 90 3.52 -23.90 12.59
CA VAL A 90 3.36 -24.40 11.20
C VAL A 90 3.78 -25.86 11.05
N GLY A 91 4.80 -26.32 11.80
CA GLY A 91 5.32 -27.68 11.68
C GLY A 91 5.87 -27.96 10.27
N THR A 92 5.63 -29.17 9.76
CA THR A 92 6.16 -29.64 8.46
C THR A 92 5.09 -29.92 7.42
N ARG A 93 3.81 -29.65 7.70
CA ARG A 93 2.72 -29.81 6.74
C ARG A 93 2.61 -28.61 5.81
N PRO A 94 2.73 -28.78 4.47
CA PRO A 94 2.63 -27.69 3.50
C PRO A 94 1.40 -26.78 3.69
N THR A 95 0.21 -27.32 3.99
CA THR A 95 -0.97 -26.47 4.24
C THR A 95 -0.78 -25.51 5.40
N ARG A 96 -0.23 -25.96 6.52
CA ARG A 96 0.05 -25.09 7.66
C ARG A 96 1.17 -24.10 7.36
N ILE A 97 2.17 -24.51 6.59
CA ILE A 97 3.30 -23.65 6.19
C ILE A 97 2.83 -22.50 5.32
N VAL A 98 2.03 -22.76 4.29
CA VAL A 98 1.52 -21.70 3.40
C VAL A 98 0.60 -20.76 4.17
N MET A 99 -0.32 -21.29 4.99
CA MET A 99 -1.19 -20.49 5.85
C MET A 99 -0.42 -19.63 6.85
N GLY A 100 0.60 -20.20 7.50
CA GLY A 100 1.46 -19.49 8.44
C GLY A 100 2.34 -18.45 7.75
N THR A 101 2.82 -18.72 6.53
CA THR A 101 3.53 -17.77 5.67
C THR A 101 2.66 -16.56 5.36
N THR A 102 1.41 -16.79 4.95
CA THR A 102 0.42 -15.73 4.67
C THR A 102 0.13 -14.91 5.93
N LEU A 103 -0.11 -15.56 7.08
CA LEU A 103 -0.35 -14.86 8.34
C LEU A 103 0.86 -14.04 8.78
N LEU A 104 2.06 -14.60 8.65
CA LEU A 104 3.32 -13.94 8.98
C LEU A 104 3.53 -12.68 8.14
N ALA A 105 3.37 -12.78 6.82
CA ALA A 105 3.44 -11.63 5.91
C ALA A 105 2.39 -10.57 6.24
N LEU A 106 1.15 -10.96 6.54
CA LEU A 106 0.09 -10.03 6.89
C LEU A 106 0.43 -9.21 8.15
N LEU A 107 0.97 -9.87 9.17
CA LEU A 107 1.34 -9.23 10.44
C LEU A 107 2.57 -8.34 10.30
N ILE A 108 3.57 -8.72 9.49
CA ILE A 108 4.74 -7.88 9.26
C ILE A 108 4.36 -6.67 8.41
N HIS A 109 3.55 -6.85 7.37
CA HIS A 109 3.05 -5.75 6.53
C HIS A 109 2.08 -4.80 7.28
N LEU A 110 1.80 -5.04 8.56
CA LEU A 110 1.01 -4.08 9.36
C LEU A 110 1.66 -2.69 9.38
N ASP A 111 2.99 -2.59 9.18
CA ASP A 111 3.70 -1.31 9.01
C ASP A 111 3.44 -0.61 7.67
N GLY A 112 2.75 -1.28 6.74
CA GLY A 112 2.47 -0.81 5.38
C GLY A 112 3.66 -0.87 4.42
N SER A 113 4.75 -1.54 4.81
CA SER A 113 5.99 -1.65 4.03
C SER A 113 6.11 -3.02 3.37
N GLY A 114 5.85 -3.07 2.05
CA GLY A 114 6.10 -4.25 1.24
C GLY A 114 7.55 -4.74 1.34
N ALA A 115 8.51 -3.81 1.40
CA ALA A 115 9.94 -4.16 1.49
C ALA A 115 10.27 -4.89 2.80
N VAL A 116 9.84 -4.35 3.95
CA VAL A 116 10.06 -4.97 5.25
C VAL A 116 9.33 -6.32 5.34
N CYS A 117 8.08 -6.36 4.87
CA CYS A 117 7.30 -7.60 4.77
C CYS A 117 8.06 -8.71 4.06
N PHE A 118 8.61 -8.43 2.87
CA PHE A 118 9.32 -9.45 2.08
C PHE A 118 10.69 -9.80 2.66
N LEU A 119 11.48 -8.80 3.09
CA LEU A 119 12.81 -8.99 3.68
C LEU A 119 12.78 -9.81 4.97
N VAL A 120 11.70 -9.71 5.75
CA VAL A 120 11.56 -10.48 7.00
C VAL A 120 10.88 -11.81 6.74
N THR A 121 9.76 -11.84 6.01
CA THR A 121 8.95 -13.05 5.87
C THR A 121 9.63 -14.11 5.02
N ILE A 122 10.14 -13.74 3.84
CA ILE A 122 10.63 -14.72 2.86
C ILE A 122 11.84 -15.47 3.44
N PRO A 123 12.92 -14.82 3.94
CA PRO A 123 14.06 -15.53 4.51
C PRO A 123 13.70 -16.38 5.74
N ALA A 124 12.71 -15.96 6.53
CA ALA A 124 12.29 -16.71 7.72
C ALA A 124 11.65 -18.06 7.39
N VAL A 125 10.93 -18.17 6.27
CA VAL A 125 10.21 -19.40 5.89
C VAL A 125 10.88 -20.16 4.74
N LEU A 126 11.72 -19.51 3.93
CA LEU A 126 12.37 -20.11 2.77
C LEU A 126 13.14 -21.41 3.09
N PRO A 127 13.93 -21.51 4.18
CA PRO A 127 14.60 -22.76 4.55
C PRO A 127 13.63 -23.94 4.73
N LEU A 128 12.40 -23.68 5.17
CA LEU A 128 11.37 -24.71 5.33
C LEU A 128 10.80 -25.15 3.97
N TYR A 129 10.58 -24.21 3.05
CA TYR A 129 10.18 -24.54 1.67
C TYR A 129 11.26 -25.39 0.99
N ASP A 130 12.53 -25.05 1.16
CA ASP A 130 13.65 -25.78 0.56
C ASP A 130 13.80 -27.21 1.11
N ARG A 131 13.73 -27.36 2.44
CA ARG A 131 13.82 -28.68 3.10
C ARG A 131 12.71 -29.63 2.66
N LEU A 132 11.49 -29.11 2.50
CA LEU A 132 10.33 -29.89 2.07
C LEU A 132 10.19 -29.98 0.54
N LYS A 133 11.10 -29.33 -0.21
CA LYS A 133 11.04 -29.23 -1.67
C LYS A 133 9.71 -28.65 -2.18
N MET A 134 9.14 -27.71 -1.41
CA MET A 134 7.95 -26.97 -1.79
C MET A 134 8.27 -25.97 -2.91
N ASP A 135 7.29 -25.70 -3.77
CA ASP A 135 7.42 -24.75 -4.86
C ASP A 135 7.56 -23.32 -4.33
N ARG A 136 8.69 -22.66 -4.61
CA ARG A 136 8.96 -21.28 -4.16
C ARG A 136 8.02 -20.24 -4.78
N ARG A 137 7.32 -20.57 -5.88
CA ARG A 137 6.24 -19.71 -6.42
C ARG A 137 5.04 -19.65 -5.48
N VAL A 138 4.78 -20.71 -4.72
CA VAL A 138 3.74 -20.71 -3.67
C VAL A 138 4.11 -19.76 -2.54
N LEU A 139 5.39 -19.74 -2.13
CA LEU A 139 5.90 -18.77 -1.16
C LEU A 139 5.70 -17.33 -1.68
N ALA A 140 6.19 -17.05 -2.89
CA ALA A 140 6.06 -15.74 -3.52
C ALA A 140 4.58 -15.28 -3.63
N ALA A 141 3.68 -16.19 -4.00
CA ALA A 141 2.26 -15.90 -4.10
C ALA A 141 1.63 -15.64 -2.72
N ALA A 142 1.95 -16.45 -1.71
CA ALA A 142 1.41 -16.33 -0.36
C ALA A 142 1.77 -14.98 0.28
N VAL A 143 3.03 -14.56 0.20
CA VAL A 143 3.47 -13.26 0.73
C VAL A 143 2.93 -12.09 -0.08
N SER A 144 2.84 -12.23 -1.41
CA SER A 144 2.29 -11.20 -2.29
C SER A 144 0.81 -10.97 -2.05
N MET A 145 0.02 -12.04 -1.89
CA MET A 145 -1.40 -11.94 -1.57
C MET A 145 -1.62 -11.32 -0.19
N ALA A 146 -0.83 -11.72 0.82
CA ALA A 146 -0.93 -11.16 2.17
C ALA A 146 -0.62 -9.67 2.20
N ALA A 147 0.45 -9.23 1.53
CA ALA A 147 0.79 -7.81 1.46
C ALA A 147 -0.23 -7.04 0.60
N GLY A 148 -0.70 -7.64 -0.50
CA GLY A 148 -1.62 -7.02 -1.44
C GLY A 148 -3.03 -6.81 -0.91
N ILE A 149 -3.52 -7.66 0.01
CA ILE A 149 -4.83 -7.47 0.66
C ILE A 149 -4.77 -6.50 1.85
N ASN A 150 -3.57 -6.13 2.28
CA ASN A 150 -3.38 -5.36 3.49
C ASN A 150 -3.31 -3.84 3.21
N PHE A 151 -4.33 -3.29 2.56
CA PHE A 151 -4.46 -1.86 2.18
C PHE A 151 -4.88 -0.96 3.35
N LEU A 152 -4.09 -0.98 4.42
CA LEU A 152 -4.35 -0.22 5.64
C LEU A 152 -4.31 1.30 5.39
N PRO A 153 -4.91 2.13 6.28
CA PRO A 153 -4.95 3.58 6.19
C PRO A 153 -3.62 4.28 5.90
N TRP A 154 -2.52 3.71 6.37
CA TRP A 154 -1.17 4.25 6.20
C TRP A 154 -0.36 3.63 5.05
N THR A 155 -0.97 2.77 4.24
CA THR A 155 -0.27 2.18 3.10
C THR A 155 -0.08 3.18 1.96
N GLY A 156 0.95 2.93 1.15
CA GLY A 156 1.30 3.76 0.00
C GLY A 156 0.12 4.07 -0.94
N PRO A 157 -0.65 3.08 -1.42
CA PRO A 157 -1.79 3.33 -2.31
C PRO A 157 -2.89 4.15 -1.64
N MET A 158 -3.19 3.82 -0.38
CA MET A 158 -4.23 4.46 0.39
C MET A 158 -3.98 5.97 0.55
N ILE A 159 -2.74 6.30 0.88
CA ILE A 159 -2.33 7.69 1.09
C ILE A 159 -2.25 8.46 -0.22
N ARG A 160 -1.82 7.82 -1.31
CA ARG A 160 -1.84 8.46 -2.63
C ARG A 160 -3.26 8.76 -3.11
N ALA A 161 -4.20 7.85 -2.93
CA ALA A 161 -5.61 8.06 -3.26
C ALA A 161 -6.23 9.19 -2.44
N SER A 162 -5.98 9.19 -1.11
CA SER A 162 -6.42 10.26 -0.22
C SER A 162 -5.86 11.62 -0.63
N ALA A 163 -4.55 11.68 -0.91
CA ALA A 163 -3.89 12.90 -1.32
C ALA A 163 -4.41 13.40 -2.67
N SER A 164 -4.52 12.53 -3.67
CA SER A 164 -4.87 12.95 -5.02
C SER A 164 -6.33 13.40 -5.17
N LEU A 165 -7.22 12.84 -4.35
CA LEU A 165 -8.64 13.18 -4.33
C LEU A 165 -9.02 14.18 -3.23
N HIS A 166 -8.05 14.59 -2.39
CA HIS A 166 -8.28 15.43 -1.20
C HIS A 166 -9.37 14.88 -0.27
N LEU A 167 -9.41 13.56 -0.12
CA LEU A 167 -10.37 12.86 0.72
C LEU A 167 -9.72 12.41 2.04
N PRO A 168 -10.42 12.51 3.19
CA PRO A 168 -9.94 11.91 4.43
C PRO A 168 -9.72 10.41 4.25
N VAL A 169 -8.60 9.89 4.79
CA VAL A 169 -8.28 8.46 4.71
C VAL A 169 -9.37 7.59 5.34
N SER A 170 -9.96 8.04 6.45
CA SER A 170 -11.07 7.34 7.13
C SER A 170 -12.29 7.19 6.23
N ALA A 171 -12.62 8.21 5.41
CA ALA A 171 -13.74 8.16 4.49
C ALA A 171 -13.55 7.12 3.38
N LEU A 172 -12.30 6.89 2.96
CA LEU A 172 -11.99 5.83 2.00
C LEU A 172 -11.94 4.46 2.66
N PHE A 173 -11.22 4.32 3.79
CA PHE A 173 -10.90 3.02 4.39
C PHE A 173 -12.04 2.42 5.22
N ASN A 174 -12.74 3.20 6.04
CA ASN A 174 -13.71 2.65 6.99
C ASN A 174 -14.82 1.83 6.30
N PRO A 175 -15.40 2.27 5.17
CA PRO A 175 -16.36 1.44 4.43
C PRO A 175 -15.75 0.15 3.84
N LEU A 176 -14.44 0.14 3.58
CA LEU A 176 -13.73 -1.00 3.00
C LEU A 176 -13.29 -2.05 4.03
N ILE A 177 -13.45 -1.81 5.33
CA ILE A 177 -13.13 -2.80 6.38
C ILE A 177 -13.81 -4.17 6.14
N PRO A 178 -15.15 -4.26 5.91
CA PRO A 178 -15.78 -5.54 5.60
C PRO A 178 -15.29 -6.15 4.28
N VAL A 179 -14.94 -5.33 3.29
CA VAL A 179 -14.39 -5.78 2.00
C VAL A 179 -12.99 -6.40 2.19
N GLN A 180 -12.17 -5.78 3.02
CA GLN A 180 -10.86 -6.30 3.40
C GLN A 180 -10.99 -7.65 4.11
N ALA A 181 -11.97 -7.79 5.02
CA ALA A 181 -12.25 -9.05 5.69
C ALA A 181 -12.63 -10.17 4.69
N ILE A 182 -13.47 -9.87 3.69
CA ILE A 182 -13.83 -10.81 2.62
C ILE A 182 -12.60 -11.18 1.79
N GLY A 183 -11.77 -10.20 1.42
CA GLY A 183 -10.54 -10.47 0.69
C GLY A 183 -9.52 -11.28 1.51
N LEU A 184 -9.44 -11.08 2.83
CA LEU A 184 -8.63 -11.92 3.73
C LEU A 184 -9.11 -13.37 3.72
N VAL A 185 -10.43 -13.60 3.78
CA VAL A 185 -11.01 -14.96 3.64
C VAL A 185 -10.61 -15.58 2.31
N PHE A 186 -10.67 -14.83 1.20
CA PHE A 186 -10.22 -15.31 -0.10
C PHE A 186 -8.73 -15.66 -0.10
N VAL A 187 -7.86 -14.79 0.42
CA VAL A 187 -6.41 -15.00 0.47
C VAL A 187 -6.04 -16.23 1.30
N PHE A 188 -6.67 -16.41 2.48
CA PHE A 188 -6.46 -17.60 3.30
C PHE A 188 -7.05 -18.86 2.64
N GLY A 189 -8.17 -18.74 1.92
CA GLY A 189 -8.71 -19.83 1.10
C GLY A 189 -7.75 -20.27 -0.01
N ALA A 190 -7.16 -19.30 -0.73
CA ALA A 190 -6.16 -19.54 -1.76
C ALA A 190 -4.87 -20.15 -1.18
N ALA A 191 -4.39 -19.64 -0.05
CA ALA A 191 -3.24 -20.18 0.68
C ALA A 191 -3.47 -21.63 1.11
N TYR A 192 -4.65 -21.94 1.66
CA TYR A 192 -5.05 -23.30 2.02
C TYR A 192 -5.07 -24.24 0.81
N TRP A 193 -5.66 -23.78 -0.31
CA TRP A 193 -5.71 -24.54 -1.55
C TRP A 193 -4.32 -24.83 -2.14
N LEU A 194 -3.44 -23.82 -2.18
CA LEU A 194 -2.05 -23.98 -2.62
C LEU A 194 -1.28 -24.95 -1.72
N GLY A 195 -1.46 -24.83 -0.41
CA GLY A 195 -0.87 -25.73 0.56
C GLY A 195 -1.31 -27.19 0.39
N ARG A 196 -2.62 -27.43 0.19
CA ARG A 196 -3.15 -28.77 -0.10
C ARG A 196 -2.63 -29.35 -1.42
N ARG A 197 -2.47 -28.49 -2.43
CA ARG A 197 -1.87 -28.90 -3.70
C ARG A 197 -0.42 -29.38 -3.50
N GLU A 198 0.34 -28.69 -2.67
CA GLU A 198 1.70 -29.10 -2.30
C GLU A 198 1.72 -30.38 -1.45
N GLU A 199 0.79 -30.55 -0.50
CA GLU A 199 0.65 -31.82 0.23
C GLU A 199 0.43 -33.00 -0.71
N LYS A 200 -0.48 -32.84 -1.67
CA LYS A 200 -0.78 -33.88 -2.67
C LYS A 200 0.42 -34.14 -3.60
N ARG A 201 1.12 -33.09 -4.03
CA ARG A 201 2.29 -33.21 -4.92
C ARG A 201 3.46 -33.93 -4.24
N LEU A 202 3.66 -33.68 -2.95
CA LEU A 202 4.81 -34.17 -2.19
C LEU A 202 4.51 -35.44 -1.37
N GLY A 203 3.24 -35.84 -1.25
CA GLY A 203 2.83 -36.97 -0.40
C GLY A 203 2.98 -36.68 1.11
N LEU A 204 3.08 -35.40 1.49
CA LEU A 204 3.32 -34.96 2.87
C LEU A 204 1.99 -34.67 3.57
N SER A 205 1.32 -35.72 4.06
CA SER A 205 0.03 -35.60 4.77
C SER A 205 0.13 -35.66 6.30
N ARG A 206 1.33 -35.89 6.85
CA ARG A 206 1.59 -35.97 8.30
C ARG A 206 2.79 -35.10 8.67
N ASP A 207 2.83 -34.67 9.94
CA ASP A 207 4.00 -33.96 10.44
C ASP A 207 5.15 -34.95 10.56
N ASP A 208 6.26 -34.64 9.90
CA ASP A 208 7.53 -35.29 10.16
C ASP A 208 8.25 -34.53 11.28
N ALA A 209 8.38 -35.17 12.44
CA ALA A 209 9.05 -34.60 13.61
C ALA A 209 10.59 -34.56 13.48
N SER A 210 11.15 -35.18 12.43
CA SER A 210 12.59 -35.24 12.20
C SER A 210 13.19 -33.96 11.60
N ILE A 211 12.35 -33.04 11.10
CA ILE A 211 12.82 -31.81 10.46
C ILE A 211 12.86 -30.69 11.51
N PRO A 212 14.06 -30.17 11.87
CA PRO A 212 14.18 -29.06 12.81
C PRO A 212 13.48 -27.82 12.24
N LEU A 213 12.74 -27.11 13.07
CA LEU A 213 12.13 -25.84 12.65
C LEU A 213 13.21 -24.75 12.55
N PRO A 214 13.15 -23.86 11.54
CA PRO A 214 14.08 -22.74 11.46
C PRO A 214 13.91 -21.81 12.67
N THR A 215 15.02 -21.44 13.30
CA THR A 215 15.07 -20.35 14.29
C THR A 215 15.56 -19.09 13.60
N ARG A 216 14.91 -17.95 13.87
CA ARG A 216 15.39 -16.67 13.39
C ARG A 216 16.63 -16.27 14.17
N GLU A 217 17.74 -16.04 13.46
CA GLU A 217 18.94 -15.45 14.06
C GLU A 217 18.88 -13.93 13.88
N LEU A 218 18.99 -13.20 14.99
CA LEU A 218 19.07 -11.74 15.00
C LEU A 218 20.54 -11.32 14.94
N THR A 219 20.84 -10.29 14.15
CA THR A 219 22.16 -9.65 14.14
C THR A 219 22.47 -8.98 15.50
N PRO A 220 23.75 -8.75 15.84
CA PRO A 220 24.11 -8.06 17.09
C PRO A 220 23.45 -6.67 17.23
N ASP A 221 23.35 -5.94 16.12
CA ASP A 221 22.71 -4.63 16.09
C ASP A 221 21.19 -4.73 16.35
N GLU A 222 20.51 -5.71 15.74
CA GLU A 222 19.09 -5.95 16.04
C GLU A 222 18.88 -6.34 17.51
N GLN A 223 19.74 -7.20 18.06
CA GLN A 223 19.66 -7.61 19.46
C GLN A 223 19.80 -6.42 20.42
N ALA A 224 20.72 -5.49 20.13
CA ALA A 224 20.93 -4.28 20.93
C ALA A 224 19.69 -3.35 20.93
N LEU A 225 18.91 -3.38 19.86
CA LEU A 225 17.69 -2.57 19.70
C LEU A 225 16.45 -3.20 20.34
N ARG A 226 16.40 -4.53 20.46
CA ARG A 226 15.22 -5.24 20.97
C ARG A 226 14.91 -4.87 22.41
N ARG A 227 13.61 -4.84 22.74
CA ARG A 227 13.06 -4.61 24.08
C ARG A 227 12.06 -5.72 24.42
N PRO A 228 12.52 -6.98 24.60
CA PRO A 228 11.64 -8.13 24.75
C PRO A 228 10.71 -8.03 25.98
N ARG A 229 11.16 -7.34 27.05
CA ARG A 229 10.35 -7.09 28.25
C ARG A 229 9.15 -6.17 28.01
N LEU A 230 9.19 -5.35 26.95
CA LEU A 230 8.16 -4.37 26.62
C LEU A 230 7.18 -4.87 25.54
N PHE A 231 7.21 -6.17 25.20
CA PHE A 231 6.33 -6.75 24.19
C PHE A 231 4.84 -6.38 24.41
N TRP A 232 4.31 -6.63 25.60
CA TRP A 232 2.90 -6.35 25.91
C TRP A 232 2.58 -4.87 25.88
N PHE A 233 3.51 -4.03 26.35
CA PHE A 233 3.35 -2.58 26.29
C PHE A 233 3.24 -2.12 24.83
N ASN A 234 4.15 -2.53 23.96
CA ASN A 234 4.16 -2.16 22.55
C ASN A 234 2.93 -2.70 21.80
N LEU A 235 2.50 -3.91 22.14
CA LEU A 235 1.28 -4.50 21.57
C LEU A 235 0.05 -3.68 21.96
N VAL A 236 -0.12 -3.38 23.25
CA VAL A 236 -1.25 -2.56 23.74
C VAL A 236 -1.21 -1.16 23.15
N LEU A 237 -0.04 -0.51 23.12
CA LEU A 237 0.13 0.81 22.52
C LEU A 237 -0.30 0.79 21.04
N THR A 238 0.14 -0.21 20.28
CA THR A 238 -0.23 -0.36 18.87
C THR A 238 -1.73 -0.57 18.73
N LEU A 239 -2.34 -1.48 19.49
CA LEU A 239 -3.78 -1.70 19.46
C LEU A 239 -4.58 -0.45 19.84
N VAL A 240 -4.10 0.35 20.79
CA VAL A 240 -4.73 1.63 21.18
C VAL A 240 -4.64 2.66 20.07
N VAL A 241 -3.45 2.85 19.46
CA VAL A 241 -3.27 3.79 18.34
C VAL A 241 -4.19 3.40 17.17
N LEU A 242 -4.21 2.11 16.81
CA LEU A 242 -5.03 1.60 15.71
C LEU A 242 -6.53 1.67 16.01
N GLY A 243 -6.95 1.24 17.19
CA GLY A 243 -8.35 1.29 17.62
C GLY A 243 -8.87 2.72 17.68
N THR A 244 -8.08 3.65 18.21
CA THR A 244 -8.44 5.07 18.26
C THR A 244 -8.55 5.65 16.85
N MET A 245 -7.68 5.25 15.92
CA MET A 245 -7.76 5.71 14.53
C MET A 245 -9.01 5.24 13.82
N VAL A 246 -9.43 3.98 14.03
CA VAL A 246 -10.66 3.45 13.43
C VAL A 246 -11.89 4.11 14.04
N VAL A 247 -11.93 4.29 15.37
CA VAL A 247 -13.13 4.80 16.09
C VAL A 247 -13.25 6.33 16.05
N MET A 248 -12.13 7.05 16.14
CA MET A 248 -12.10 8.51 16.26
C MET A 248 -11.53 9.21 15.03
N GLY A 249 -11.24 8.50 13.94
CA GLY A 249 -10.58 9.06 12.75
C GLY A 249 -11.35 10.17 12.03
N GLU A 250 -12.66 10.31 12.28
CA GLU A 250 -13.47 11.44 11.79
C GLU A 250 -13.33 12.69 12.65
N LYS A 251 -13.00 12.53 13.94
CA LYS A 251 -12.90 13.62 14.93
C LYS A 251 -11.48 14.08 15.15
N ILE A 252 -10.53 13.15 15.12
CA ILE A 252 -9.12 13.38 15.37
C ILE A 252 -8.36 12.93 14.12
N PRO A 253 -7.57 13.82 13.49
CA PRO A 253 -6.72 13.45 12.37
C PRO A 253 -5.78 12.28 12.73
N PRO A 254 -5.71 11.21 11.93
CA PRO A 254 -4.82 10.07 12.19
C PRO A 254 -3.35 10.45 12.41
N ALA A 255 -2.89 11.55 11.81
CA ALA A 255 -1.55 12.10 12.01
C ALA A 255 -1.21 12.34 13.49
N ILE A 256 -2.17 12.87 14.26
CA ILE A 256 -1.97 13.18 15.68
C ILE A 256 -1.81 11.88 16.48
N MET A 257 -2.57 10.84 16.13
CA MET A 257 -2.54 9.56 16.84
C MET A 257 -1.19 8.86 16.67
N PHE A 258 -0.65 8.83 15.44
CA PHE A 258 0.68 8.29 15.20
C PHE A 258 1.78 9.16 15.81
N MET A 259 1.63 10.49 15.83
CA MET A 259 2.58 11.39 16.47
C MET A 259 2.68 11.12 17.98
N VAL A 260 1.54 11.08 18.67
CA VAL A 260 1.48 10.77 20.11
C VAL A 260 1.99 9.35 20.38
N GLY A 261 1.56 8.38 19.56
CA GLY A 261 2.03 6.99 19.64
C GLY A 261 3.55 6.88 19.51
N LEU A 262 4.16 7.60 18.56
CA LEU A 262 5.61 7.63 18.36
C LEU A 262 6.31 8.22 19.58
N CYS A 263 5.85 9.35 20.11
CA CYS A 263 6.44 9.97 21.29
C CYS A 263 6.43 9.00 22.49
N ILE A 264 5.30 8.33 22.74
CA ILE A 264 5.19 7.33 23.81
C ILE A 264 6.11 6.14 23.54
N ALA A 265 6.12 5.61 22.31
CA ALA A 265 6.96 4.49 21.94
C ALA A 265 8.46 4.78 22.13
N LEU A 266 8.92 5.97 21.70
CA LEU A 266 10.30 6.41 21.88
C LEU A 266 10.64 6.58 23.36
N MET A 267 9.82 7.30 24.14
CA MET A 267 10.08 7.56 25.56
C MET A 267 10.16 6.27 26.39
N VAL A 268 9.35 5.25 26.08
CA VAL A 268 9.30 4.00 26.85
C VAL A 268 10.32 2.97 26.36
N ASN A 269 10.49 2.79 25.05
CA ASN A 269 11.44 1.78 24.51
C ASN A 269 12.89 2.27 24.52
N TYR A 270 13.09 3.57 24.32
CA TYR A 270 14.40 4.21 24.18
C TYR A 270 14.46 5.50 25.03
N PRO A 271 14.53 5.40 26.37
CA PRO A 271 14.52 6.60 27.23
C PRO A 271 15.70 7.55 27.01
N ASP A 272 16.81 7.03 26.51
CA ASP A 272 18.00 7.79 26.14
C ASP A 272 17.77 8.61 24.85
N VAL A 273 18.07 9.91 24.91
CA VAL A 273 17.79 10.86 23.81
C VAL A 273 18.61 10.54 22.55
N ASP A 274 19.84 10.09 22.70
CA ASP A 274 20.67 9.73 21.54
C ASP A 274 20.13 8.48 20.84
N MET A 275 19.64 7.51 21.60
CA MET A 275 18.91 6.37 21.05
C MET A 275 17.63 6.79 20.33
N GLN A 276 16.85 7.73 20.88
CA GLN A 276 15.65 8.26 20.19
C GLN A 276 16.01 8.89 18.85
N ARG A 277 17.05 9.73 18.81
CA ARG A 277 17.55 10.33 17.55
C ARG A 277 17.97 9.27 16.55
N LYS A 278 18.77 8.29 16.98
CA LYS A 278 19.20 7.17 16.12
C LYS A 278 18.02 6.38 15.56
N ARG A 279 16.92 6.20 16.32
CA ARG A 279 15.71 5.52 15.84
C ARG A 279 14.97 6.37 14.81
N ILE A 280 14.84 7.67 15.04
CA ILE A 280 14.23 8.59 14.07
C ILE A 280 15.05 8.58 12.76
N ASP A 281 16.37 8.72 12.86
CA ASP A 281 17.28 8.76 11.71
C ASP A 281 17.24 7.46 10.88
N ALA A 282 17.11 6.30 11.55
CA ALA A 282 17.02 4.99 10.88
C ALA A 282 15.82 4.91 9.90
N HIS A 283 14.73 5.60 10.22
CA HIS A 283 13.49 5.57 9.41
C HIS A 283 13.25 6.88 8.65
N ALA A 284 14.08 7.91 8.85
CA ALA A 284 13.92 9.24 8.27
C ALA A 284 13.99 9.25 6.74
N ARG A 285 14.88 8.45 6.13
CA ARG A 285 15.00 8.39 4.65
C ARG A 285 13.68 7.97 4.02
N ALA A 286 13.06 6.90 4.53
CA ALA A 286 11.79 6.40 4.00
C ALA A 286 10.66 7.42 4.18
N ALA A 287 10.58 8.04 5.37
CA ALA A 287 9.58 9.06 5.67
C ALA A 287 9.73 10.31 4.79
N LEU A 288 10.94 10.84 4.64
CA LEU A 288 11.22 12.06 3.87
C LEU A 288 11.01 11.88 2.37
N MET A 289 11.43 10.74 1.80
CA MET A 289 11.21 10.45 0.39
C MET A 289 9.72 10.49 0.05
N MET A 290 8.91 9.86 0.89
CA MET A 290 7.46 9.80 0.69
C MET A 290 6.78 11.13 0.97
N ALA A 291 7.18 11.86 2.02
CA ALA A 291 6.69 13.21 2.28
C ALA A 291 6.95 14.15 1.10
N GLY A 292 8.15 14.09 0.50
CA GLY A 292 8.51 14.87 -0.67
C GLY A 292 7.62 14.59 -1.88
N ILE A 293 7.35 13.30 -2.17
CA ILE A 293 6.44 12.92 -3.27
C ILE A 293 5.02 13.40 -3.01
N LEU A 294 4.51 13.27 -1.79
CA LEU A 294 3.16 13.72 -1.43
C LEU A 294 3.03 15.25 -1.53
N LEU A 295 4.01 16.01 -1.07
CA LEU A 295 4.01 17.47 -1.23
C LEU A 295 4.07 17.87 -2.72
N ALA A 296 4.88 17.17 -3.53
CA ALA A 296 4.93 17.37 -4.97
C ALA A 296 3.57 17.06 -5.64
N ALA A 297 2.88 16.01 -5.20
CA ALA A 297 1.51 15.74 -5.64
C ALA A 297 0.53 16.87 -5.25
N GLY A 298 0.75 17.51 -4.11
CA GLY A 298 0.01 18.70 -3.68
C GLY A 298 0.21 19.88 -4.63
N VAL A 299 1.44 20.08 -5.12
CA VAL A 299 1.72 21.06 -6.18
C VAL A 299 0.91 20.75 -7.43
N PHE A 300 0.97 19.50 -7.90
CA PHE A 300 0.25 19.06 -9.09
C PHE A 300 -1.26 19.24 -8.98
N THR A 301 -1.87 18.64 -7.95
CA THR A 301 -3.31 18.67 -7.73
C THR A 301 -3.82 20.09 -7.47
N GLY A 302 -3.10 20.88 -6.66
CA GLY A 302 -3.42 22.28 -6.39
C GLY A 302 -3.47 23.12 -7.66
N ILE A 303 -2.49 22.97 -8.56
CA ILE A 303 -2.50 23.65 -9.86
C ILE A 303 -3.64 23.16 -10.74
N MET A 304 -3.79 21.85 -10.91
CA MET A 304 -4.78 21.26 -11.82
C MET A 304 -6.22 21.59 -11.42
N GLN A 305 -6.50 21.68 -10.12
CA GLN A 305 -7.80 22.11 -9.58
C GLN A 305 -7.96 23.64 -9.59
N GLY A 306 -6.98 24.37 -9.06
CA GLY A 306 -7.06 25.83 -8.92
C GLY A 306 -7.13 26.57 -10.25
N SER A 307 -6.50 26.02 -11.30
CA SER A 307 -6.59 26.53 -12.68
C SER A 307 -7.88 26.12 -13.41
N GLY A 308 -8.66 25.18 -12.86
CA GLY A 308 -9.84 24.62 -13.51
C GLY A 308 -9.56 23.64 -14.64
N MET A 309 -8.30 23.21 -14.84
CA MET A 309 -7.93 22.25 -15.89
C MET A 309 -8.65 20.91 -15.73
N LEU A 310 -8.73 20.36 -14.51
CA LEU A 310 -9.45 19.10 -14.26
C LEU A 310 -10.92 19.21 -14.65
N LYS A 311 -11.61 20.25 -14.16
CA LYS A 311 -13.02 20.49 -14.46
C LYS A 311 -13.27 20.61 -15.97
N ALA A 312 -12.40 21.34 -16.67
CA ALA A 312 -12.51 21.54 -18.11
C ALA A 312 -12.26 20.23 -18.90
N MET A 313 -11.29 19.41 -18.49
CA MET A 313 -11.06 18.08 -19.08
C MET A 313 -12.25 17.17 -18.88
N ALA A 314 -12.81 17.15 -17.67
CA ALA A 314 -13.96 16.31 -17.37
C ALA A 314 -15.20 16.73 -18.17
N GLN A 315 -15.47 18.03 -18.32
CA GLN A 315 -16.56 18.52 -19.17
C GLN A 315 -16.42 18.05 -20.62
N ALA A 316 -15.19 18.02 -21.15
CA ALA A 316 -14.92 17.50 -22.48
C ALA A 316 -15.10 15.97 -22.57
N ALA A 317 -14.80 15.24 -21.50
CA ALA A 317 -14.87 13.78 -21.45
C ALA A 317 -16.28 13.24 -21.19
N VAL A 318 -17.12 13.97 -20.44
CA VAL A 318 -18.50 13.58 -20.08
C VAL A 318 -19.35 13.27 -21.30
N GLY A 319 -19.16 13.99 -22.42
CA GLY A 319 -19.88 13.73 -23.68
C GLY A 319 -19.62 12.36 -24.30
N PHE A 320 -18.55 11.65 -23.89
CA PHE A 320 -18.23 10.30 -24.38
C PHE A 320 -18.76 9.18 -23.48
N VAL A 321 -19.28 9.50 -22.29
CA VAL A 321 -19.82 8.53 -21.34
C VAL A 321 -21.35 8.64 -21.32
N PRO A 322 -22.10 7.61 -21.76
CA PRO A 322 -23.54 7.62 -21.64
C PRO A 322 -23.97 7.80 -20.18
N PRO A 323 -24.99 8.63 -19.86
CA PRO A 323 -25.43 8.83 -18.48
C PRO A 323 -25.80 7.53 -17.75
N SER A 324 -26.33 6.53 -18.47
CA SER A 324 -26.66 5.21 -17.92
C SER A 324 -25.44 4.39 -17.48
N MET A 325 -24.24 4.73 -17.98
CA MET A 325 -22.99 4.03 -17.67
C MET A 325 -22.21 4.69 -16.53
N ALA A 326 -22.63 5.88 -16.09
CA ALA A 326 -21.96 6.65 -15.05
C ALA A 326 -21.82 5.85 -13.75
N GLY A 327 -22.91 5.27 -13.25
CA GLY A 327 -22.91 4.47 -12.02
C GLY A 327 -22.03 3.21 -12.08
N HIS A 328 -21.62 2.77 -13.27
CA HIS A 328 -20.74 1.61 -13.44
C HIS A 328 -19.25 1.96 -13.45
N ILE A 329 -18.88 3.26 -13.41
CA ILE A 329 -17.48 3.69 -13.41
C ILE A 329 -16.69 3.06 -12.24
N PRO A 330 -17.16 3.09 -10.98
CA PRO A 330 -16.43 2.46 -9.88
C PRO A 330 -16.25 0.95 -10.08
N VAL A 331 -17.27 0.24 -10.56
CA VAL A 331 -17.19 -1.21 -10.82
C VAL A 331 -16.18 -1.52 -11.91
N ALA A 332 -16.24 -0.80 -13.04
CA ALA A 332 -15.31 -0.97 -14.14
C ALA A 332 -13.87 -0.68 -13.70
N LEU A 333 -13.67 0.38 -12.92
CA LEU A 333 -12.37 0.72 -12.36
C LEU A 333 -11.87 -0.35 -11.38
N GLY A 334 -12.73 -0.86 -10.48
CA GLY A 334 -12.38 -1.92 -9.54
C GLY A 334 -11.87 -3.17 -10.26
N LEU A 335 -12.57 -3.59 -11.32
CA LEU A 335 -12.17 -4.74 -12.15
C LEU A 335 -10.89 -4.45 -12.95
N ALA A 336 -10.68 -3.24 -13.45
CA ALA A 336 -9.48 -2.89 -14.22
C ALA A 336 -8.26 -2.56 -13.34
N SER A 337 -8.47 -2.25 -12.06
CA SER A 337 -7.48 -1.63 -11.17
C SER A 337 -6.19 -2.45 -11.04
N MET A 338 -6.29 -3.77 -10.82
CA MET A 338 -5.14 -4.64 -10.68
C MET A 338 -4.37 -4.82 -12.02
N PRO A 339 -5.01 -5.12 -13.16
CA PRO A 339 -4.33 -5.10 -14.46
C PRO A 339 -3.63 -3.77 -14.78
N LEU A 340 -4.23 -2.64 -14.42
CA LEU A 340 -3.64 -1.31 -14.60
C LEU A 340 -2.32 -1.14 -13.83
N SER A 341 -2.05 -1.96 -12.82
CA SER A 341 -0.74 -1.99 -12.14
C SER A 341 0.40 -2.43 -13.05
N MET A 342 0.11 -3.12 -14.14
CA MET A 342 1.13 -3.53 -15.12
C MET A 342 1.53 -2.39 -16.05
N LEU A 343 0.68 -1.35 -16.14
CA LEU A 343 0.83 -0.24 -17.08
C LEU A 343 1.26 1.05 -16.40
N PHE A 344 0.86 1.25 -15.15
CA PHE A 344 1.12 2.47 -14.40
C PHE A 344 1.82 2.17 -13.09
N ASP A 345 2.88 2.92 -12.80
CA ASP A 345 3.45 2.98 -11.46
C ASP A 345 2.48 3.70 -10.50
N PRO A 346 2.68 3.59 -9.16
CA PRO A 346 1.78 4.20 -8.19
C PRO A 346 1.58 5.71 -8.41
N ASP A 347 2.64 6.46 -8.70
CA ASP A 347 2.56 7.92 -8.73
C ASP A 347 1.87 8.37 -10.02
N SER A 348 2.21 7.76 -11.16
CA SER A 348 1.57 8.03 -12.45
C SER A 348 0.06 7.77 -12.42
N PHE A 349 -0.37 6.66 -11.81
CA PHE A 349 -1.81 6.37 -11.71
C PHE A 349 -2.51 7.30 -10.72
N TYR A 350 -2.06 7.31 -9.45
CA TYR A 350 -2.83 7.97 -8.40
C TYR A 350 -2.82 9.48 -8.53
N PHE A 351 -1.75 10.09 -9.03
CA PHE A 351 -1.67 11.55 -9.20
C PHE A 351 -2.04 11.99 -10.61
N GLY A 352 -1.73 11.21 -11.65
CA GLY A 352 -2.06 11.56 -13.03
C GLY A 352 -3.46 11.14 -13.47
N VAL A 353 -3.81 9.87 -13.27
CA VAL A 353 -5.03 9.27 -13.87
C VAL A 353 -6.24 9.38 -12.95
N LEU A 354 -6.09 9.01 -11.68
CA LEU A 354 -7.21 8.90 -10.74
C LEU A 354 -8.01 10.21 -10.57
N PRO A 355 -7.40 11.40 -10.44
CA PRO A 355 -8.15 12.65 -10.28
C PRO A 355 -9.01 12.97 -11.51
N VAL A 356 -8.54 12.58 -12.71
CA VAL A 356 -9.32 12.76 -13.94
C VAL A 356 -10.55 11.88 -13.93
N ILE A 357 -10.38 10.59 -13.60
CA ILE A 357 -11.50 9.65 -13.53
C ILE A 357 -12.52 10.14 -12.49
N ALA A 358 -12.05 10.58 -11.32
CA ALA A 358 -12.90 11.09 -10.24
C ALA A 358 -13.67 12.35 -10.64
N GLU A 359 -13.02 13.30 -11.33
CA GLU A 359 -13.68 14.52 -11.81
C GLU A 359 -14.74 14.21 -12.88
N VAL A 360 -14.44 13.31 -13.83
CA VAL A 360 -15.41 12.85 -14.85
C VAL A 360 -16.61 12.18 -14.18
N ALA A 361 -16.35 11.26 -13.25
CA ALA A 361 -17.38 10.55 -12.51
C ALA A 361 -18.24 11.52 -11.68
N GLY A 362 -17.62 12.51 -11.03
CA GLY A 362 -18.30 13.55 -10.24
C GLY A 362 -19.27 14.39 -11.07
N GLN A 363 -18.91 14.75 -12.30
CA GLN A 363 -19.81 15.48 -13.21
C GLN A 363 -21.01 14.63 -13.67
N LEU A 364 -20.89 13.30 -13.59
CA LEU A 364 -21.96 12.35 -13.86
C LEU A 364 -22.73 11.92 -12.60
N GLY A 365 -22.46 12.55 -11.45
CA GLY A 365 -23.15 12.29 -10.19
C GLY A 365 -22.56 11.14 -9.34
N VAL A 366 -21.39 10.61 -9.71
CA VAL A 366 -20.70 9.56 -8.93
C VAL A 366 -19.73 10.18 -7.93
N PRO A 367 -19.84 9.88 -6.62
CA PRO A 367 -18.92 10.40 -5.62
C PRO A 367 -17.46 9.99 -5.86
N ALA A 368 -16.53 10.94 -5.76
CA ALA A 368 -15.09 10.68 -5.91
C ALA A 368 -14.55 9.61 -4.93
N VAL A 369 -15.16 9.48 -3.75
CA VAL A 369 -14.82 8.46 -2.75
C VAL A 369 -14.99 7.04 -3.30
N GLN A 370 -16.03 6.79 -4.10
CA GLN A 370 -16.28 5.48 -4.71
C GLN A 370 -15.24 5.14 -5.77
N VAL A 371 -14.82 6.14 -6.56
CA VAL A 371 -13.74 5.99 -7.54
C VAL A 371 -12.41 5.70 -6.84
N GLY A 372 -12.11 6.42 -5.76
CA GLY A 372 -10.94 6.16 -4.92
C GLY A 372 -10.95 4.75 -4.31
N GLN A 373 -12.09 4.34 -3.74
CA GLN A 373 -12.29 3.00 -3.19
C GLN A 373 -12.09 1.92 -4.25
N ALA A 374 -12.68 2.07 -5.44
CA ALA A 374 -12.51 1.16 -6.55
C ALA A 374 -11.05 1.00 -7.00
N ALA A 375 -10.31 2.11 -7.13
CA ALA A 375 -8.89 2.06 -7.47
C ALA A 375 -8.09 1.24 -6.45
N LEU A 376 -8.39 1.41 -5.15
CA LEU A 376 -7.67 0.75 -4.06
C LEU A 376 -7.86 -0.76 -4.02
N LEU A 377 -8.88 -1.33 -4.67
CA LEU A 377 -9.11 -2.79 -4.67
C LEU A 377 -8.09 -3.56 -5.52
N GLY A 378 -7.27 -2.86 -6.31
CA GLY A 378 -6.24 -3.53 -7.10
C GLY A 378 -5.05 -2.67 -7.44
N GLN A 379 -5.24 -1.39 -7.73
CA GLN A 379 -4.20 -0.58 -8.33
C GLN A 379 -3.08 -0.29 -7.33
N MET A 380 -1.93 -0.94 -7.53
CA MET A 380 -0.78 -0.94 -6.61
C MET A 380 -1.13 -1.37 -5.18
N THR A 381 -2.30 -1.97 -4.98
CA THR A 381 -2.71 -2.65 -3.76
C THR A 381 -2.46 -4.14 -3.94
N THR A 382 -3.33 -4.86 -4.65
CA THR A 382 -3.03 -6.26 -5.00
C THR A 382 -2.03 -6.35 -6.15
N GLY A 383 -1.91 -5.33 -7.01
CA GLY A 383 -1.01 -5.37 -8.16
C GLY A 383 0.45 -5.01 -7.88
N PHE A 384 0.78 -4.35 -6.76
CA PHE A 384 2.18 -3.92 -6.51
C PHE A 384 3.21 -5.06 -6.43
N PRO A 385 2.91 -6.27 -5.89
CA PRO A 385 3.90 -7.33 -5.75
C PRO A 385 4.20 -8.10 -7.05
N VAL A 386 3.47 -7.82 -8.12
CA VAL A 386 3.64 -8.45 -9.45
C VAL A 386 3.95 -7.45 -10.56
N SER A 387 3.76 -6.16 -10.31
CA SER A 387 4.05 -5.11 -11.27
C SER A 387 5.56 -4.98 -11.53
N PRO A 388 6.00 -4.95 -12.81
CA PRO A 388 7.40 -4.71 -13.14
C PRO A 388 7.81 -3.24 -12.91
N LEU A 389 6.87 -2.39 -12.48
CA LEU A 389 7.06 -0.96 -12.24
C LEU A 389 7.41 -0.67 -10.77
N THR A 390 7.44 -1.69 -9.91
CA THR A 390 7.77 -1.53 -8.49
C THR A 390 9.04 -2.32 -8.13
N PRO A 391 9.94 -1.74 -7.30
CA PRO A 391 11.08 -2.48 -6.76
C PRO A 391 10.69 -3.69 -5.91
N ALA A 392 9.51 -3.63 -5.29
CA ALA A 392 8.99 -4.67 -4.41
C ALA A 392 8.81 -6.02 -5.14
N THR A 393 8.38 -6.01 -6.41
CA THR A 393 8.28 -7.22 -7.22
C THR A 393 9.65 -7.89 -7.42
N PHE A 394 10.68 -7.09 -7.71
CA PHE A 394 12.05 -7.60 -7.86
C PHE A 394 12.62 -8.15 -6.55
N LEU A 395 12.24 -7.54 -5.43
CA LEU A 395 12.60 -8.03 -4.10
C LEU A 395 11.98 -9.40 -3.82
N VAL A 396 10.69 -9.61 -4.14
CA VAL A 396 10.02 -10.92 -3.98
C VAL A 396 10.74 -12.00 -4.76
N VAL A 397 10.98 -11.76 -6.06
CA VAL A 397 11.57 -12.79 -6.94
C VAL A 397 13.03 -13.04 -6.62
N GLY A 398 13.78 -12.00 -6.23
CA GLY A 398 15.17 -12.12 -5.78
C GLY A 398 15.29 -12.91 -4.47
N LEU A 399 14.44 -12.65 -3.48
CA LEU A 399 14.45 -13.36 -2.20
C LEU A 399 13.96 -14.82 -2.33
N CYS A 400 12.98 -15.06 -3.20
CA CYS A 400 12.51 -16.42 -3.49
C CYS A 400 13.43 -17.19 -4.46
N GLY A 401 14.37 -16.53 -5.13
CA GLY A 401 15.21 -17.15 -6.15
C GLY A 401 14.40 -17.76 -7.30
N ILE A 402 13.41 -17.02 -7.80
CA ILE A 402 12.56 -17.39 -8.95
C ILE A 402 12.64 -16.30 -10.02
N GLU A 403 12.23 -16.62 -11.25
CA GLU A 403 12.21 -15.64 -12.34
C GLU A 403 10.95 -14.76 -12.31
N LEU A 404 11.08 -13.50 -12.76
CA LEU A 404 9.96 -12.55 -12.79
C LEU A 404 8.76 -13.08 -13.58
N ALA A 405 9.01 -13.66 -14.76
CA ALA A 405 7.96 -14.19 -15.61
C ALA A 405 7.21 -15.36 -14.96
N GLU A 406 7.90 -16.19 -14.17
CA GLU A 406 7.27 -17.30 -13.45
C GLU A 406 6.39 -16.79 -12.32
N HIS A 407 6.88 -15.82 -11.54
CA HIS A 407 6.12 -15.16 -10.49
C HIS A 407 4.86 -14.49 -11.05
N GLN A 408 4.98 -13.71 -12.12
CA GLN A 408 3.83 -13.05 -12.74
C GLN A 408 2.80 -14.05 -13.25
N LYS A 409 3.21 -15.08 -14.00
CA LYS A 409 2.27 -16.10 -14.52
C LYS A 409 1.55 -16.85 -13.40
N PHE A 410 2.23 -17.13 -12.29
CA PHE A 410 1.67 -17.89 -11.18
C PHE A 410 0.79 -17.04 -10.26
N THR A 411 1.27 -15.85 -9.89
CA THR A 411 0.69 -15.02 -8.83
C THR A 411 -0.35 -14.04 -9.35
N PHE A 412 -0.21 -13.53 -10.58
CA PHE A 412 -1.16 -12.55 -11.15
C PHE A 412 -2.61 -13.02 -11.10
N PRO A 413 -2.99 -14.26 -11.51
CA PRO A 413 -4.39 -14.69 -11.48
C PRO A 413 -4.98 -14.71 -10.06
N LEU A 414 -4.17 -15.02 -9.05
CA LEU A 414 -4.61 -15.08 -7.65
C LEU A 414 -4.87 -13.67 -7.10
N LEU A 415 -3.96 -12.72 -7.35
CA LEU A 415 -4.12 -11.32 -6.95
C LEU A 415 -5.27 -10.65 -7.69
N PHE A 416 -5.42 -10.96 -8.98
CA PHE A 416 -6.55 -10.48 -9.76
C PHE A 416 -7.88 -11.05 -9.24
N GLY A 417 -7.91 -12.35 -8.89
CA GLY A 417 -9.04 -12.97 -8.21
C GLY A 417 -9.42 -12.27 -6.91
N ALA A 418 -8.43 -11.92 -6.08
CA ALA A 418 -8.67 -11.15 -4.84
C ALA A 418 -9.28 -9.78 -5.13
N SER A 419 -8.77 -9.07 -6.15
CA SER A 419 -9.28 -7.77 -6.59
C SER A 419 -10.73 -7.85 -7.08
N ILE A 420 -11.07 -8.88 -7.87
CA ILE A 420 -12.43 -9.13 -8.34
C ILE A 420 -13.37 -9.42 -7.16
N VAL A 421 -12.97 -10.32 -6.26
CA VAL A 421 -13.79 -10.69 -5.09
C VAL A 421 -14.09 -9.47 -4.22
N MET A 422 -13.10 -8.63 -3.98
CA MET A 422 -13.31 -7.37 -3.26
C MET A 422 -14.19 -6.39 -4.02
N THR A 423 -14.05 -6.30 -5.34
CA THR A 423 -14.91 -5.43 -6.18
C THR A 423 -16.36 -5.88 -6.11
N VAL A 424 -16.61 -7.18 -6.23
CA VAL A 424 -17.95 -7.76 -6.06
C VAL A 424 -18.49 -7.51 -4.66
N ALA A 425 -17.64 -7.63 -3.62
CA ALA A 425 -18.04 -7.32 -2.26
C ALA A 425 -18.47 -5.86 -2.07
N CYS A 426 -17.78 -4.89 -2.69
CA CYS A 426 -18.22 -3.48 -2.66
C CYS A 426 -19.62 -3.29 -3.24
N VAL A 427 -19.92 -3.95 -4.37
CA VAL A 427 -21.23 -3.88 -5.02
C VAL A 427 -22.31 -4.52 -4.12
N VAL A 428 -22.04 -5.71 -3.58
CA VAL A 428 -22.99 -6.43 -2.72
C VAL A 428 -23.27 -5.68 -1.41
N LEU A 429 -22.27 -5.01 -0.85
CA LEU A 429 -22.40 -4.22 0.38
C LEU A 429 -22.92 -2.80 0.14
N GLY A 430 -23.14 -2.40 -1.11
CA GLY A 430 -23.65 -1.07 -1.46
C GLY A 430 -22.66 0.07 -1.18
N ILE A 431 -21.35 -0.21 -1.22
CA ILE A 431 -20.31 0.82 -1.08
C ILE A 431 -20.27 1.69 -2.35
N PHE A 432 -20.41 1.05 -3.52
CA PHE A 432 -20.59 1.70 -4.81
C PHE A 432 -21.37 0.83 -5.79
#